data_AF-A0A0Z8P0T9-F1
#
_entry.id   AF-A0A0Z8P0T9-F1
#
_cell.length_a   1.000
_cell.length_b   1.000
_cell.length_c   1.000
_cell.angle_alpha   90.00
_cell.angle_beta   90.00
_cell.angle_gamma   90.00
#
_symmetry.space_group_name_H-M   'P 1'
#
loop_
_entity.id
_entity.type
_entity.pdbx_description
1 polymer ?
#
loop_
_entity_poly.entity_id
_entity_poly.type
_entity_poly.pdbx_seq_one_letter_code
_entity_poly.pdbx_strand_id
1 'polypeptide(L)'
;MNDNIAKKMGQRPKVQIFFSTVLGLVVAVYGFIIRQDLLVWEETGGEKLLPRFIYWIYSLVGATGVALAFLAVSMIFFVNSYRIFKKLKA
;
A
#
# COMPACT_ATOMS: atom_id res chain seq x y z
N MET A 1 5.37 6.29 26.11
CA MET A 1 5.61 5.68 24.77
C MET A 1 7.12 5.62 24.61
N ASN A 2 7.70 4.42 24.50
CA ASN A 2 9.07 4.13 24.91
C ASN A 2 10.10 4.70 23.91
N ASP A 3 10.80 5.79 24.28
CA ASP A 3 11.84 6.45 23.47
C ASP A 3 12.97 5.52 23.01
N ASN A 4 13.16 4.40 23.72
CA ASN A 4 14.10 3.35 23.35
C ASN A 4 13.72 2.58 22.08
N ILE A 5 12.44 2.50 21.71
CA ILE A 5 11.98 1.84 20.48
C ILE A 5 12.26 2.75 19.27
N ALA A 6 12.04 4.06 19.42
CA ALA A 6 12.39 5.05 18.39
C ALA A 6 13.91 5.12 18.18
N LYS A 7 14.70 5.05 19.26
CA LYS A 7 16.18 5.09 19.19
C LYS A 7 16.79 3.79 18.63
N LYS A 8 16.17 2.63 18.82
CA LYS A 8 16.58 1.36 18.17
C LYS A 8 16.15 1.26 16.71
N MET A 9 15.00 1.80 16.31
CA MET A 9 14.64 1.93 14.89
C MET A 9 15.54 2.91 14.12
N GLY A 10 16.16 3.87 14.81
CA GLY A 10 17.18 4.77 14.26
C GLY A 10 18.52 4.11 13.89
N GLN A 11 18.73 2.81 14.14
CA GLN A 11 20.07 2.20 13.99
C GLN A 11 20.40 1.65 12.60
N ARG A 12 19.44 1.47 11.69
CA ARG A 12 19.73 0.97 10.31
C ARG A 12 18.81 1.59 9.26
N PRO A 13 19.10 2.81 8.80
CA PRO A 13 18.27 3.49 7.81
C PRO A 13 18.20 2.71 6.47
N LYS A 14 19.22 1.90 6.14
CA LYS A 14 19.17 0.93 5.03
C LYS A 14 18.07 -0.14 5.18
N VAL A 15 17.86 -0.63 6.40
CA VAL A 15 16.83 -1.63 6.71
C VAL A 15 15.44 -1.00 6.60
N GLN A 16 15.28 0.23 7.08
CA GLN A 16 14.03 0.97 6.96
C GLN A 16 13.65 1.27 5.49
N ILE A 17 14.62 1.65 4.66
CA ILE A 17 14.44 1.81 3.19
C ILE A 17 13.96 0.49 2.59
N PHE A 18 14.64 -0.61 2.89
CA PHE A 18 14.27 -1.94 2.37
C PHE A 18 12.83 -2.32 2.76
N PHE A 19 12.48 -2.25 4.04
CA PHE A 19 11.12 -2.57 4.49
C PHE A 19 10.07 -1.65 3.88
N SER A 20 10.34 -0.35 3.77
CA SER A 20 9.38 0.60 3.16
C SER A 20 9.16 0.29 1.69
N THR A 21 10.22 -0.02 0.94
CA THR A 21 10.14 -0.39 -0.48
C THR A 21 9.38 -1.73 -0.66
N VAL A 22 9.70 -2.74 0.14
CA VAL A 22 9.00 -4.04 0.10
C VAL A 22 7.53 -3.88 0.46
N LEU A 23 7.22 -3.11 1.50
CA LEU A 23 5.85 -2.86 1.93
C LEU A 23 5.05 -2.11 0.85
N GLY A 24 5.67 -1.11 0.20
CA GLY A 24 5.08 -0.43 -0.95
C GLY A 24 4.74 -1.41 -2.08
N LEU A 25 5.66 -2.31 -2.42
CA LEU A 25 5.43 -3.33 -3.45
C LEU A 25 4.28 -4.28 -3.07
N VAL A 26 4.27 -4.79 -1.83
CA VAL A 26 3.21 -5.68 -1.33
C VAL A 26 1.84 -5.00 -1.41
N VAL A 27 1.74 -3.73 -1.00
CA VAL A 27 0.49 -2.96 -1.06
C VAL A 27 0.02 -2.78 -2.52
N ALA A 28 0.92 -2.50 -3.45
CA ALA A 28 0.58 -2.36 -4.87
C ALA A 28 0.07 -3.69 -5.46
N VAL A 29 0.79 -4.79 -5.21
CA VAL A 29 0.41 -6.12 -5.69
C VAL A 29 -0.93 -6.54 -5.09
N TYR A 30 -1.13 -6.33 -3.79
CA TYR A 30 -2.40 -6.63 -3.13
C TYR A 30 -3.57 -5.86 -3.73
N GLY A 31 -3.39 -4.56 -4.01
CA GLY A 31 -4.39 -3.76 -4.71
C GLY A 31 -4.73 -4.27 -6.10
N PHE A 32 -3.73 -4.76 -6.84
CA PHE A 32 -3.94 -5.37 -8.16
C PHE A 32 -4.70 -6.70 -8.07
N ILE A 33 -4.38 -7.55 -7.09
CA ILE A 33 -5.10 -8.81 -6.84
C ILE A 33 -6.58 -8.53 -6.56
N ILE A 34 -6.88 -7.56 -5.68
CA ILE A 34 -8.27 -7.19 -5.39
C ILE A 34 -8.97 -6.68 -6.65
N ARG A 35 -8.30 -5.88 -7.48
CA ARG A 35 -8.89 -5.43 -8.75
C ARG A 35 -9.28 -6.60 -9.65
N GLN A 36 -8.40 -7.60 -9.81
CA GLN A 36 -8.72 -8.78 -10.62
C GLN A 36 -9.90 -9.55 -10.03
N ASP A 37 -9.90 -9.74 -8.71
CA ASP A 37 -10.98 -10.41 -7.99
C ASP A 37 -12.33 -9.66 -8.06
N LEU A 38 -12.30 -8.33 -8.16
CA LEU A 38 -13.48 -7.50 -8.41
C LEU A 38 -13.95 -7.61 -9.86
N LEU A 39 -13.06 -7.58 -10.85
CA LEU A 39 -13.42 -7.74 -12.26
C LEU A 39 -14.06 -9.10 -12.54
N VAL A 40 -13.48 -10.18 -12.00
CA VAL A 40 -14.05 -11.52 -12.10
C VAL A 40 -15.44 -11.57 -11.45
N TRP A 41 -15.62 -10.89 -10.32
CA TRP A 41 -16.93 -10.80 -9.67
C TRP A 41 -17.95 -9.98 -10.49
N GLU A 42 -17.54 -8.89 -11.11
CA GLU A 42 -18.39 -8.09 -12.02
C GLU A 42 -18.87 -8.92 -13.22
N GLU A 43 -18.02 -9.82 -13.74
CA GLU A 43 -18.34 -10.69 -14.86
C GLU A 43 -19.22 -11.90 -14.47
N THR A 44 -19.00 -12.47 -13.28
CA THR A 44 -19.72 -13.67 -12.81
C THR A 44 -21.05 -13.35 -12.12
N GLY A 45 -21.18 -12.14 -11.56
CA GLY A 45 -22.35 -11.74 -10.77
C GLY A 45 -22.43 -12.42 -9.40
N GLY A 46 -23.47 -12.06 -8.63
CA GLY A 46 -23.74 -12.62 -7.30
C GLY A 46 -23.26 -11.73 -6.15
N GLU A 47 -23.20 -12.29 -4.94
CA GLU A 47 -22.84 -11.56 -3.72
C GLU A 47 -21.36 -11.77 -3.35
N LYS A 48 -20.65 -10.68 -3.01
CA LYS A 48 -19.25 -10.71 -2.57
C LYS A 48 -19.08 -9.94 -1.26
N LEU A 49 -18.43 -10.56 -0.29
CA LEU A 49 -18.04 -9.88 0.95
C LEU A 49 -16.86 -8.96 0.68
N LEU A 50 -17.08 -7.66 0.80
CA LEU A 50 -16.06 -6.63 0.64
C LEU A 50 -15.84 -5.86 1.95
N PRO A 51 -14.58 -5.59 2.33
CA PRO A 51 -14.28 -4.64 3.37
C PRO A 51 -14.91 -3.27 3.07
N ARG A 52 -15.42 -2.60 4.10
CA ARG A 52 -16.19 -1.35 3.96
C ARG A 52 -15.46 -0.26 3.17
N PHE A 53 -14.15 -0.12 3.37
CA PHE A 53 -13.35 0.89 2.66
C PHE A 53 -13.21 0.56 1.16
N ILE A 54 -13.06 -0.72 0.81
CA ILE A 54 -12.96 -1.17 -0.59
C ILE A 54 -14.29 -0.93 -1.28
N TYR A 55 -15.40 -1.31 -0.62
CA TYR A 55 -16.74 -1.07 -1.12
C TYR A 55 -17.00 0.42 -1.40
N TRP A 56 -16.58 1.30 -0.48
CA TRP A 56 -16.78 2.74 -0.66
C TRP A 56 -16.04 3.28 -1.90
N ILE A 57 -14.76 2.91 -2.07
CA ILE A 57 -13.97 3.32 -3.24
C ILE A 57 -14.57 2.73 -4.53
N TYR A 58 -14.93 1.44 -4.48
CA TYR A 58 -15.55 0.73 -5.57
C TYR A 58 -16.86 1.38 -6.02
N SER A 59 -17.71 1.80 -5.09
CA SER A 59 -19.00 2.45 -5.40
C SER A 59 -18.86 3.79 -6.13
N LEU A 60 -17.70 4.45 -6.04
CA LEU A 60 -17.44 5.75 -6.68
C LEU A 60 -16.81 5.61 -8.07
N VAL A 61 -15.87 4.68 -8.24
CA VAL A 61 -14.98 4.62 -9.43
C VAL A 61 -14.81 3.19 -9.98
N GLY A 62 -15.46 2.19 -9.39
CA GLY A 62 -15.38 0.78 -9.80
C GLY A 62 -14.07 0.09 -9.42
N ALA A 63 -13.83 -1.10 -9.98
CA ALA A 63 -12.66 -1.94 -9.68
C ALA A 63 -11.32 -1.23 -9.96
N THR A 64 -11.27 -0.37 -10.98
CA THR A 64 -10.09 0.43 -11.32
C THR A 64 -9.76 1.46 -10.24
N GLY A 65 -10.78 2.08 -9.62
CA GLY A 65 -10.61 3.01 -8.51
C GLY A 65 -9.93 2.37 -7.30
N VAL A 66 -10.28 1.11 -7.00
CA VAL A 66 -9.67 0.34 -5.91
C VAL A 66 -8.17 0.17 -6.16
N ALA A 67 -7.76 -0.26 -7.36
CA ALA A 67 -6.33 -0.40 -7.69
C ALA A 67 -5.58 0.94 -7.57
N LEU A 68 -6.16 2.04 -8.08
CA LEU A 68 -5.53 3.35 -8.00
C LEU A 68 -5.38 3.84 -6.55
N ALA A 69 -6.35 3.57 -5.67
CA ALA A 69 -6.25 3.90 -4.26
C ALA A 69 -5.10 3.15 -3.57
N PHE A 70 -4.99 1.84 -3.79
CA PHE A 70 -3.86 1.06 -3.27
C PHE A 70 -2.51 1.51 -3.86
N LEU A 71 -2.49 1.89 -5.14
CA LEU A 71 -1.29 2.42 -5.79
C LEU A 71 -0.88 3.78 -5.21
N ALA A 72 -1.83 4.65 -4.90
CA ALA A 72 -1.57 5.91 -4.20
C ALA A 72 -0.98 5.68 -2.80
N VAL A 73 -1.53 4.72 -2.04
CA VAL A 73 -0.99 4.33 -0.72
C VAL A 73 0.42 3.74 -0.86
N SER A 74 0.65 2.89 -1.87
CA SER A 74 1.97 2.33 -2.18
C SER A 74 3.01 3.43 -2.46
N MET A 75 2.64 4.47 -3.21
CA MET A 75 3.52 5.61 -3.47
C MET A 75 3.97 6.33 -2.20
N ILE A 76 3.15 6.40 -1.15
CA ILE A 76 3.54 7.01 0.13
C ILE A 76 4.76 6.28 0.71
N PHE A 77 4.78 4.94 0.64
CA PHE A 77 5.90 4.14 1.12
C PHE A 77 7.17 4.34 0.28
N PHE A 78 7.02 4.42 -1.06
CA PHE A 78 8.15 4.71 -1.94
C PHE A 78 8.72 6.12 -1.72
N VAL A 79 7.87 7.12 -1.55
CA VAL A 79 8.30 8.50 -1.24
C VAL A 79 9.00 8.56 0.11
N ASN A 80 8.51 7.83 1.12
CA ASN A 80 9.18 7.76 2.42
C ASN A 80 10.57 7.12 2.30
N SER A 81 10.65 5.99 1.59
CA SER A 81 11.92 5.30 1.29
C SER A 81 12.92 6.24 0.59
N TYR A 82 12.45 6.99 -0.43
CA TYR A 82 13.27 7.97 -1.15
C TYR A 82 13.75 9.13 -0.27
N ARG A 83 12.89 9.66 0.61
CA ARG A 83 13.26 10.72 1.56
C ARG A 83 14.35 10.26 2.52
N ILE A 84 14.26 9.03 3.04
CA ILE A 84 15.29 8.45 3.92
C ILE A 84 16.59 8.25 3.14
N PHE A 85 16.51 7.72 1.92
CA PHE A 85 17.68 7.56 1.05
C PHE A 85 18.39 8.89 0.78
N LYS A 86 17.63 9.95 0.47
CA LYS A 86 18.18 11.30 0.25
C LYS A 86 18.90 11.83 1.50
N LYS A 87 18.37 11.59 2.70
CA LYS A 87 19.01 11.97 3.98
C LYS A 87 20.31 11.20 4.28
N LEU A 88 20.54 10.05 3.67
CA LEU A 88 21.78 9.28 3.85
C LEU A 88 22.89 9.68 2.87
N LYS A 89 22.52 10.30 1.75
CA LYS A 89 23.46 10.74 0.71
C LYS A 89 23.86 12.21 0.87
N ALA A 90 23.03 13.01 1.55
CA ALA A 90 23.33 14.38 1.98
C ALA A 90 24.18 14.36 3.25
#